data_AF-A0A1Z5S5D3-F1
#
_entry.id   AF-A0A1Z5S5D3-F1
#
_cell.length_a   1.000
_cell.length_b   1.000
_cell.length_c   1.000
_cell.angle_alpha   90.00
_cell.angle_beta   90.00
_cell.angle_gamma   90.00
#
_symmetry.space_group_name_H-M   'P 1'
#
loop_
_entity.id
_entity.type
_entity.pdbx_description
1 polymer ?
#
loop_
_entity_poly.entity_id
_entity_poly.type
_entity_poly.pdbx_seq_one_letter_code
_entity_poly.pdbx_strand_id
1 'polypeptide(L)'
;MDVLKRELQRKRQLLNADFGGRRVLRRAEIEARELQRIREAERQLLLQKQLRHSRLAAVSSPSSSSSSPTSAPADADASRAESGSEESLPREEVIRRLRVLRQPATLFGEDDVARLRRLRDLIEDPAALADVDEAEIGEGQTNDFLRDIQALRAKAAAATKPKAAGVEAQRGEGDDGVPGDVPFEELCDEDKITAFFRRLMGEWTQEVDGMPEAERRTAKGKAAVATCKQCARYLDPLFKQCKKKMFGEEISVT
;
A
#
# COMPACT_ATOMS: atom_id res chain seq x y z
N MET A 1 -44.21 21.58 10.28
CA MET A 1 -43.49 22.66 9.56
C MET A 1 -42.29 23.21 10.32
N ASP A 2 -42.31 23.25 11.67
CA ASP A 2 -41.27 23.94 12.44
C ASP A 2 -39.96 23.16 12.62
N VAL A 3 -40.00 21.83 12.61
CA VAL A 3 -38.80 20.98 12.64
C VAL A 3 -37.94 21.19 11.39
N LEU A 4 -38.58 21.27 10.22
CA LEU A 4 -37.91 21.51 8.95
C LEU A 4 -37.25 22.89 8.91
N LYS A 5 -37.93 23.92 9.44
CA LYS A 5 -37.40 25.28 9.56
C LYS A 5 -36.17 25.33 10.46
N ARG A 6 -36.17 24.61 11.59
CA ARG A 6 -35.00 24.51 12.49
C ARG A 6 -33.81 23.82 11.83
N GLU A 7 -34.03 22.71 11.14
CA GLU A 7 -32.98 22.00 10.37
C GLU A 7 -32.36 22.90 9.30
N LEU A 8 -33.18 23.61 8.53
CA LEU A 8 -32.73 24.57 7.52
C LEU A 8 -31.92 25.72 8.13
N GLN A 9 -32.38 26.27 9.26
CA GLN A 9 -31.68 27.34 9.97
C GLN A 9 -30.33 26.85 10.50
N ARG A 10 -30.27 25.64 11.07
CA ARG A 10 -29.04 25.01 11.53
C ARG A 10 -28.04 24.82 10.39
N LYS A 11 -28.48 24.28 9.25
CA LYS A 11 -27.62 24.09 8.06
C LYS A 11 -27.12 25.43 7.52
N ARG A 12 -27.96 26.47 7.53
CA ARG A 12 -27.57 27.82 7.09
C ARG A 12 -26.55 28.47 8.04
N GLN A 13 -26.70 28.27 9.34
CA GLN A 13 -25.73 28.74 10.34
C GLN A 13 -24.38 28.03 10.20
N LEU A 14 -24.38 26.71 9.99
CA LEU A 14 -23.16 25.93 9.77
C LEU A 14 -22.41 26.39 8.51
N LEU A 15 -23.12 26.53 7.39
CA LEU A 15 -22.53 27.04 6.15
C LEU A 15 -21.97 28.45 6.31
N ASN A 16 -22.63 29.30 7.11
CA ASN A 16 -22.15 30.65 7.38
C ASN A 16 -20.90 30.65 8.29
N ALA A 17 -20.84 29.77 9.30
CA ALA A 17 -19.67 29.60 10.14
C ALA A 17 -18.45 29.07 9.36
N ASP A 18 -18.69 28.18 8.39
CA ASP A 18 -17.62 27.57 7.59
C ASP A 18 -17.13 28.48 6.44
N PHE A 19 -18.02 29.24 5.80
CA PHE A 19 -17.70 29.96 4.56
C PHE A 19 -18.08 31.46 4.56
N GLY A 20 -18.46 32.02 5.70
CA GLY A 20 -18.68 33.46 5.87
C GLY A 20 -19.76 34.05 4.95
N GLY A 21 -20.78 33.26 4.60
CA GLY A 21 -21.91 33.74 3.79
C GLY A 21 -21.62 33.90 2.30
N ARG A 22 -20.50 33.37 1.80
CA ARG A 22 -20.19 33.33 0.35
C ARG A 22 -21.27 32.55 -0.41
N ARG A 23 -21.78 33.15 -1.50
CA ARG A 23 -22.86 32.59 -2.33
C ARG A 23 -22.36 31.58 -3.37
N VAL A 24 -21.10 31.66 -3.76
CA VAL A 24 -20.46 30.74 -4.71
C VAL A 24 -19.28 30.09 -4.01
N LEU A 25 -19.31 28.76 -3.90
CA LEU A 25 -18.26 27.96 -3.30
C LEU A 25 -17.75 26.98 -4.35
N ARG A 26 -16.43 26.86 -4.44
CA ARG A 26 -15.83 25.79 -5.26
C ARG A 26 -16.00 24.48 -4.52
N ARG A 27 -16.37 23.43 -5.25
CA ARG A 27 -16.50 22.07 -4.70
C ARG A 27 -15.26 21.62 -3.90
N ALA A 28 -14.06 22.01 -4.36
CA ALA A 28 -12.81 21.73 -3.67
C ALA A 28 -12.69 22.37 -2.27
N GLU A 29 -13.28 23.55 -2.06
CA GLU A 29 -13.28 24.24 -0.76
C GLU A 29 -14.20 23.54 0.24
N ILE A 30 -15.34 23.03 -0.24
CA ILE A 30 -16.30 22.26 0.56
C ILE A 30 -15.66 20.94 1.01
N GLU A 31 -15.13 20.18 0.04
CA GLU A 31 -14.48 18.89 0.30
C GLU A 31 -13.26 19.06 1.23
N ALA A 32 -12.46 20.11 1.06
CA ALA A 32 -11.32 20.38 1.94
C ALA A 32 -11.74 20.62 3.40
N ARG A 33 -12.84 21.35 3.62
CA ARG A 33 -13.34 21.66 4.96
C ARG A 33 -13.93 20.43 5.65
N GLU A 34 -14.63 19.59 4.91
CA GLU A 34 -15.11 18.29 5.40
C GLU A 34 -13.95 17.37 5.77
N LEU A 35 -12.91 17.32 4.92
CA LEU A 35 -11.71 16.52 5.18
C LEU A 35 -10.98 16.98 6.45
N GLN A 36 -10.93 18.29 6.71
CA GLN A 36 -10.37 18.83 7.95
C GLN A 36 -11.16 18.35 9.17
N ARG A 37 -12.50 18.42 9.14
CA ARG A 37 -13.34 17.94 10.24
C ARG A 37 -13.15 16.45 10.51
N ILE A 38 -13.06 15.63 9.45
CA ILE A 38 -12.82 14.19 9.58
C ILE A 38 -11.46 13.94 10.26
N ARG A 39 -10.40 14.63 9.82
CA ARG A 39 -9.06 14.50 10.43
C ARG A 39 -9.02 14.95 11.88
N GLU A 40 -9.70 16.04 12.21
CA GLU A 40 -9.80 16.52 13.59
C GLU A 40 -10.56 15.54 14.49
N ALA A 41 -11.68 15.00 14.00
CA ALA A 41 -12.45 13.99 14.71
C ALA A 41 -11.65 12.69 14.92
N GLU A 42 -10.89 12.26 13.91
CA GLU A 42 -10.00 11.10 14.01
C GLU A 42 -8.89 11.32 15.06
N ARG A 43 -8.26 12.51 15.07
CA ARG A 43 -7.28 12.87 16.11
C ARG A 43 -7.90 12.84 17.50
N GLN A 44 -9.10 13.39 17.67
CA GLN A 44 -9.80 13.36 18.96
C GLN A 44 -10.13 11.94 19.40
N LEU A 45 -10.57 11.08 18.47
CA LEU A 45 -10.87 9.68 18.76
C LEU A 45 -9.60 8.92 19.19
N LEU A 46 -8.47 9.17 18.53
CA LEU A 46 -7.18 8.62 18.93
C LEU A 46 -6.78 9.04 20.34
N LEU A 47 -6.90 10.33 20.66
CA LEU A 47 -6.64 10.83 22.02
C LEU A 47 -7.59 10.19 23.04
N GLN A 48 -8.87 10.04 22.73
CA GLN A 48 -9.83 9.39 23.60
C GLN A 48 -9.47 7.91 23.80
N LYS A 49 -9.05 7.21 22.75
CA LYS A 49 -8.60 5.82 22.82
C LYS A 49 -7.36 5.70 23.70
N GLN A 50 -6.37 6.59 23.54
CA GLN A 50 -5.18 6.63 24.39
C GLN A 50 -5.55 6.87 25.87
N LEU A 51 -6.45 7.81 26.16
CA LEU A 51 -6.92 8.07 27.52
C LEU A 51 -7.66 6.86 28.12
N ARG A 52 -8.47 6.14 27.33
CA ARG A 52 -9.10 4.88 27.79
C ARG A 52 -8.07 3.80 28.07
N HIS A 53 -7.06 3.63 27.23
CA HIS A 53 -5.99 2.65 27.46
C HIS A 53 -5.14 3.02 28.69
N SER A 54 -4.83 4.30 28.88
CA SER A 54 -4.14 4.80 30.08
C SER A 54 -4.94 4.57 31.35
N ARG A 55 -6.27 4.85 31.34
CA ARG A 55 -7.14 4.55 32.49
C ARG A 55 -7.23 3.06 32.80
N LEU A 56 -7.35 2.21 31.78
CA LEU A 56 -7.39 0.76 31.98
C LEU A 56 -6.06 0.25 32.56
N ALA A 57 -4.92 0.74 32.06
CA ALA A 57 -3.60 0.39 32.59
C ALA A 57 -3.38 0.87 34.05
N ALA A 58 -3.93 2.04 34.42
CA ALA A 58 -3.87 2.55 35.79
C ALA A 58 -4.73 1.72 36.77
N VAL A 59 -5.85 1.13 36.32
CA VAL A 59 -6.70 0.25 37.13
C VAL A 59 -6.09 -1.16 37.26
N SER A 60 -5.25 -1.58 36.31
CA SER A 60 -4.51 -2.86 36.36
C SER A 60 -3.29 -2.87 37.28
N SER A 61 -3.01 -1.78 38.00
CA SER A 61 -1.89 -1.70 38.95
C SER A 61 -2.39 -1.91 40.38
N PRO A 62 -2.44 -3.14 40.91
CA PRO A 62 -2.65 -3.34 42.33
C PRO A 62 -1.39 -2.91 43.09
N SER A 63 -1.56 -1.90 43.94
CA SER A 63 -0.64 -1.58 45.01
C SER A 63 -0.85 -2.58 46.14
N SER A 64 0.09 -3.51 46.32
CA SER A 64 0.26 -4.21 47.60
C SER A 64 1.63 -4.90 47.67
N SER A 65 2.43 -4.29 48.54
CA SER A 65 3.65 -4.73 49.21
C SER A 65 3.61 -6.13 49.84
N SER A 66 4.82 -6.73 49.94
CA SER A 66 5.27 -7.85 50.82
C SER A 66 4.59 -9.21 50.60
N SER A 67 5.26 -10.36 50.51
CA SER A 67 6.64 -10.81 50.75
C SER A 67 6.73 -12.28 50.28
N SER A 68 7.82 -12.67 49.64
CA SER A 68 8.17 -14.07 49.31
C SER A 68 9.67 -14.28 49.62
N PRO A 69 10.26 -15.48 49.54
CA PRO A 69 9.94 -16.78 50.16
C PRO A 69 11.20 -17.44 50.80
N THR A 70 11.06 -18.62 51.41
CA THR A 70 12.18 -19.43 51.97
C THR A 70 12.57 -20.62 51.09
N SER A 71 13.87 -20.67 50.75
CA SER A 71 14.77 -21.85 50.55
C SER A 71 14.49 -22.82 49.37
N ALA A 72 15.22 -22.79 48.22
CA ALA A 72 16.62 -23.20 47.91
C ALA A 72 16.80 -24.72 47.62
N PRO A 73 17.84 -25.22 46.89
CA PRO A 73 18.63 -24.67 45.75
C PRO A 73 19.02 -25.73 44.65
N ALA A 74 19.91 -25.32 43.71
CA ALA A 74 20.76 -26.09 42.74
C ALA A 74 20.16 -26.34 41.32
N ASP A 75 20.78 -26.03 40.17
CA ASP A 75 22.08 -25.48 39.73
C ASP A 75 21.86 -24.89 38.31
N ALA A 76 22.06 -23.59 38.05
CA ALA A 76 23.25 -22.95 37.48
C ALA A 76 23.52 -23.20 35.98
N ASP A 77 23.10 -22.27 35.11
CA ASP A 77 24.07 -21.55 34.26
C ASP A 77 23.58 -20.13 33.99
N ALA A 78 24.50 -19.18 34.16
CA ALA A 78 24.28 -17.76 34.16
C ALA A 78 24.91 -17.17 32.90
N SER A 79 24.10 -16.52 32.07
CA SER A 79 24.63 -15.46 31.21
C SER A 79 23.62 -14.32 31.04
N ARG A 80 23.94 -13.26 31.77
CA ARG A 80 23.86 -11.87 31.32
C ARG A 80 22.48 -11.25 31.16
N ALA A 81 21.95 -10.80 32.29
CA ALA A 81 21.30 -9.49 32.34
C ALA A 81 22.37 -8.41 32.06
N GLU A 82 22.40 -7.87 30.84
CA GLU A 82 23.07 -6.62 30.47
C GLU A 82 22.35 -6.05 29.23
N SER A 83 22.11 -4.74 29.24
CA SER A 83 21.65 -3.90 28.12
C SER A 83 20.26 -4.22 27.58
N GLY A 84 19.27 -3.34 27.70
CA GLY A 84 19.31 -1.94 27.32
C GLY A 84 17.96 -1.67 26.64
N SER A 85 17.54 -0.42 26.58
CA SER A 85 16.35 0.06 25.89
C SER A 85 16.32 -0.32 24.40
N GLU A 86 15.92 -1.55 24.05
CA GLU A 86 16.02 -2.09 22.67
C GLU A 86 14.62 -2.38 22.11
N GLU A 87 13.97 -1.29 21.70
CA GLU A 87 12.90 -1.20 20.70
C GLU A 87 11.64 -2.07 20.91
N SER A 88 10.76 -1.63 21.80
CA SER A 88 9.34 -1.99 21.73
C SER A 88 8.73 -1.39 20.46
N LEU A 89 8.82 -2.11 19.35
CA LEU A 89 8.19 -1.72 18.09
C LEU A 89 6.67 -1.65 18.28
N PRO A 90 5.99 -0.61 17.74
CA PRO A 90 4.53 -0.56 17.73
C PRO A 90 3.94 -1.80 17.08
N ARG A 91 2.79 -2.28 17.59
CA ARG A 91 2.10 -3.45 17.05
C ARG A 91 1.85 -3.33 15.54
N GLU A 92 1.50 -2.14 15.05
CA GLU A 92 1.31 -1.92 13.61
C GLU A 92 2.58 -2.19 12.80
N GLU A 93 3.74 -1.79 13.33
CA GLU A 93 5.03 -1.94 12.66
C GLU A 93 5.49 -3.40 12.66
N VAL A 94 5.28 -4.14 13.75
CA VAL A 94 5.54 -5.59 13.80
C VAL A 94 4.67 -6.32 12.77
N ILE A 95 3.39 -5.99 12.69
CA ILE A 95 2.48 -6.56 11.69
C ILE A 95 2.90 -6.21 10.27
N ARG A 96 3.32 -4.96 10.04
CA ARG A 96 3.78 -4.50 8.73
C ARG A 96 5.00 -5.31 8.28
N ARG A 97 6.00 -5.47 9.15
CA ARG A 97 7.21 -6.26 8.86
C ARG A 97 6.90 -7.74 8.64
N LEU A 98 6.01 -8.33 9.44
CA LEU A 98 5.57 -9.71 9.22
C LEU A 98 4.87 -9.91 7.87
N ARG A 99 4.03 -8.96 7.44
CA ARG A 99 3.37 -9.03 6.11
C ARG A 99 4.37 -8.92 4.97
N VAL A 100 5.37 -8.07 5.11
CA VAL A 100 6.48 -7.96 4.15
C VAL A 100 7.21 -9.30 4.02
N LEU A 101 7.49 -9.96 5.14
CA LEU A 101 8.07 -11.30 5.19
C LEU A 101 7.08 -12.42 4.80
N ARG A 102 5.88 -12.06 4.31
CA ARG A 102 4.77 -12.97 3.96
C ARG A 102 4.34 -13.92 5.08
N GLN A 103 4.52 -13.50 6.33
CA GLN A 103 4.15 -14.26 7.51
C GLN A 103 2.77 -13.84 8.05
N PRO A 104 2.00 -14.76 8.67
CA PRO A 104 0.75 -14.42 9.33
C PRO A 104 0.91 -13.25 10.32
N ALA A 105 0.05 -12.24 10.20
CA ALA A 105 0.14 -11.02 11.01
C ALA A 105 -0.01 -11.29 12.53
N THR A 106 -0.82 -12.28 12.88
CA THR A 106 -1.02 -12.76 14.27
C THR A 106 -1.35 -14.24 14.22
N LEU A 107 -0.73 -15.05 15.07
CA LEU A 107 -1.13 -16.44 15.30
C LEU A 107 -2.19 -16.53 16.41
N PHE A 108 -2.96 -17.62 16.45
CA PHE A 108 -3.99 -17.81 17.48
C PHE A 108 -3.35 -17.95 18.86
N GLY A 109 -3.82 -17.18 19.84
CA GLY A 109 -3.24 -17.15 21.19
C GLY A 109 -1.88 -16.44 21.29
N GLU A 110 -1.44 -15.75 20.25
CA GLU A 110 -0.17 -14.99 20.24
C GLU A 110 -0.34 -13.60 20.87
N ASP A 111 0.38 -13.34 21.96
CA ASP A 111 0.50 -12.01 22.57
C ASP A 111 1.48 -11.12 21.79
N ASP A 112 1.40 -9.80 21.97
CA ASP A 112 2.25 -8.85 21.23
C ASP A 112 3.76 -9.06 21.43
N VAL A 113 4.16 -9.53 22.61
CA VAL A 113 5.57 -9.86 22.91
C VAL A 113 6.00 -11.13 22.15
N ALA A 114 5.14 -12.15 22.09
CA ALA A 114 5.42 -13.39 21.36
C ALA A 114 5.53 -13.14 19.85
N ARG A 115 4.63 -12.30 19.31
CA ARG A 115 4.67 -11.82 17.93
C ARG A 115 5.97 -11.10 17.59
N LEU A 116 6.44 -10.24 18.49
CA LEU A 116 7.68 -9.49 18.29
C LEU A 116 8.92 -10.39 18.34
N ARG A 117 8.94 -11.39 19.24
CA ARG A 117 10.00 -12.42 19.23
C ARG A 117 10.02 -13.19 17.92
N ARG A 118 8.87 -13.68 17.46
CA ARG A 118 8.77 -14.38 16.16
C ARG A 118 9.31 -13.53 15.01
N LEU A 119 8.99 -12.23 14.98
CA LEU A 119 9.54 -11.33 13.98
C LEU A 119 11.08 -11.24 14.05
N ARG A 120 11.66 -11.19 15.25
CA ARG A 120 13.12 -11.16 15.43
C ARG A 120 13.75 -12.46 14.93
N ASP A 121 13.19 -13.61 15.33
CA ASP A 121 13.66 -14.93 14.91
C ASP A 121 13.64 -15.07 13.37
N LEU A 122 12.60 -14.55 12.71
CA LEU A 122 12.47 -14.53 11.25
C LEU A 122 13.45 -13.59 10.55
N ILE A 123 13.86 -12.49 11.19
CA ILE A 123 14.86 -11.58 10.62
C ILE A 123 16.26 -12.18 10.73
N GLU A 124 16.51 -12.97 11.78
CA GLU A 124 17.77 -13.68 11.99
C GLU A 124 17.91 -14.92 11.08
N ASP A 125 16.79 -15.49 10.61
CA ASP A 125 16.79 -16.62 9.67
C ASP A 125 17.01 -16.16 8.21
N PRO A 126 18.17 -16.49 7.59
CA PRO A 126 18.46 -16.10 6.21
C PRO A 126 17.51 -16.72 5.17
N ALA A 127 16.84 -17.83 5.50
CA ALA A 127 15.88 -18.45 4.59
C ALA A 127 14.59 -17.64 4.46
N ALA A 128 14.15 -16.96 5.54
CA ALA A 128 12.95 -16.13 5.54
C ALA A 128 13.10 -14.82 4.74
N LEU A 129 14.34 -14.41 4.48
CA LEU A 129 14.68 -13.23 3.67
C LEU A 129 14.89 -13.57 2.18
N ALA A 130 15.15 -14.83 1.83
CA ALA A 130 15.48 -15.24 0.47
C ALA A 130 14.29 -15.14 -0.51
N ASP A 131 13.06 -15.28 -0.02
CA ASP A 131 11.84 -15.27 -0.83
C ASP A 131 11.21 -13.87 -0.98
N VAL A 132 11.80 -12.85 -0.34
CA VAL A 132 11.26 -11.48 -0.33
C VAL A 132 12.13 -10.62 -1.25
N ASP A 133 11.71 -10.48 -2.50
CA ASP A 133 12.34 -9.57 -3.46
C ASP A 133 12.45 -8.16 -2.86
N GLU A 134 13.65 -7.56 -2.84
CA GLU A 134 13.92 -6.23 -2.26
C GLU A 134 13.01 -5.13 -2.84
N ALA A 135 12.51 -5.33 -4.06
CA ALA A 135 11.57 -4.44 -4.75
C ALA A 135 10.11 -4.54 -4.22
N GLU A 136 9.71 -5.65 -3.59
CA GLU A 136 8.33 -5.90 -3.13
C GLU A 136 8.08 -5.40 -1.68
N ILE A 137 9.15 -5.14 -0.93
CA ILE A 137 9.15 -4.77 0.51
C ILE A 137 8.39 -3.47 0.83
N GLY A 138 8.08 -2.64 -0.16
CA GLY A 138 7.44 -1.33 0.03
C GLY A 138 6.06 -1.14 -0.61
N GLU A 139 5.59 -2.05 -1.48
CA GLU A 139 4.50 -1.73 -2.41
C GLU A 139 3.14 -2.39 -2.08
N GLY A 140 3.13 -3.49 -1.32
CA GLY A 140 1.94 -4.34 -1.15
C GLY A 140 0.74 -3.76 -0.36
N GLN A 141 0.80 -2.51 0.11
CA GLN A 141 -0.33 -1.86 0.80
C GLN A 141 -0.80 -0.56 0.17
N THR A 142 -0.10 -0.07 -0.86
CA THR A 142 -0.55 1.11 -1.59
C THR A 142 -1.37 0.68 -2.78
N ASN A 143 -2.56 1.25 -2.94
CA ASN A 143 -3.39 0.99 -4.11
C ASN A 143 -2.64 1.50 -5.36
N ASP A 144 -2.13 0.57 -6.18
CA ASP A 144 -1.34 0.87 -7.40
C ASP A 144 -2.06 1.85 -8.32
N PHE A 145 -3.37 1.68 -8.47
CA PHE A 145 -4.22 2.56 -9.27
C PHE A 145 -4.23 4.01 -8.75
N LEU A 146 -4.30 4.22 -7.42
CA LEU A 146 -4.19 5.55 -6.83
C LEU A 146 -2.80 6.14 -7.01
N ARG A 147 -1.73 5.33 -6.92
CA ARG A 147 -0.36 5.77 -7.17
C ARG A 147 -0.20 6.29 -8.60
N ASP A 148 -0.73 5.57 -9.57
CA ASP A 148 -0.69 5.96 -10.99
C ASP A 148 -1.47 7.23 -11.27
N ILE A 149 -2.69 7.34 -10.73
CA ILE A 149 -3.49 8.55 -10.86
C ILE A 149 -2.78 9.75 -10.22
N GLN A 150 -2.14 9.57 -9.06
CA GLN A 150 -1.36 10.62 -8.40
C GLN A 150 -0.14 11.03 -9.23
N ALA A 151 0.61 10.08 -9.78
CA ALA A 151 1.75 10.35 -10.66
C ALA A 151 1.31 11.13 -11.92
N LEU A 152 0.19 10.76 -12.54
CA LEU A 152 -0.38 11.49 -13.68
C LEU A 152 -0.82 12.91 -13.31
N ARG A 153 -1.41 13.09 -12.12
CA ARG A 153 -1.77 14.42 -11.60
C ARG A 153 -0.53 15.27 -11.32
N ALA A 154 0.52 14.70 -10.73
CA ALA A 154 1.79 15.38 -10.48
C ALA A 154 2.46 15.81 -11.79
N LYS A 155 2.51 14.93 -12.80
CA LYS A 155 3.05 15.24 -14.13
C LYS A 155 2.26 16.37 -14.82
N ALA A 156 0.94 16.36 -14.72
CA ALA A 156 0.09 17.44 -15.25
C ALA A 156 0.30 18.78 -14.50
N ALA A 157 0.52 18.74 -13.18
CA ALA A 157 0.83 19.92 -12.38
C ALA A 157 2.24 20.46 -12.65
N ALA A 158 3.20 19.60 -12.98
CA ALA A 158 4.54 20.00 -13.40
C ALA A 158 4.54 20.67 -14.79
N ALA A 159 3.72 20.18 -15.72
CA ALA A 159 3.57 20.74 -17.07
C ALA A 159 2.98 22.17 -17.11
N THR A 160 2.37 22.65 -16.03
CA THR A 160 1.81 24.01 -15.91
C THR A 160 2.79 25.04 -15.30
N LYS A 161 4.00 24.62 -14.90
CA LYS A 161 5.10 25.53 -14.53
C LYS A 161 6.08 25.65 -15.71
N PRO A 162 6.55 26.85 -16.09
CA PRO A 162 7.50 26.97 -17.17
C PRO A 162 8.89 26.57 -16.66
N LYS A 163 9.37 25.38 -17.03
CA LYS A 163 10.82 25.09 -17.08
C LYS A 163 11.14 24.00 -18.11
N ALA A 164 12.30 24.21 -18.73
CA ALA A 164 12.82 23.60 -19.94
C ALA A 164 12.98 22.07 -19.91
N ALA A 165 12.80 21.50 -21.11
CA ALA A 165 13.38 20.30 -21.72
C ALA A 165 13.84 19.14 -20.82
N GLY A 166 13.27 17.96 -21.10
CA GLY A 166 13.76 16.66 -20.64
C GLY A 166 12.69 15.59 -20.84
N VAL A 167 12.37 15.24 -22.08
CA VAL A 167 11.55 14.06 -22.37
C VAL A 167 12.50 12.86 -22.34
N GLU A 168 12.70 12.31 -21.14
CA GLU A 168 13.20 10.94 -21.03
C GLU A 168 12.03 10.00 -21.33
N ALA A 169 11.98 9.54 -22.57
CA ALA A 169 11.26 8.35 -22.94
C ALA A 169 11.97 7.17 -22.26
N GLN A 170 11.35 6.64 -21.21
CA GLN A 170 11.70 5.33 -20.67
C GLN A 170 11.37 4.30 -21.76
N ARG A 171 12.29 4.13 -22.69
CA ARG A 171 12.34 3.03 -23.63
C ARG A 171 12.56 1.80 -22.76
N GLY A 172 11.56 0.91 -22.74
CA GLY A 172 11.70 -0.40 -22.13
C GLY A 172 12.89 -1.09 -22.77
N GLU A 173 13.97 -1.19 -22.00
CA GLU A 173 15.06 -2.11 -22.25
C GLU A 173 14.56 -3.50 -21.91
N GLY A 174 14.53 -4.35 -22.94
CA GLY A 174 13.93 -5.68 -22.92
C GLY A 174 13.96 -6.29 -24.31
N ASP A 175 15.08 -6.06 -25.01
CA ASP A 175 15.58 -6.99 -26.01
C ASP A 175 15.98 -8.31 -25.31
N ASP A 176 16.16 -9.38 -26.08
CA ASP A 176 16.49 -10.76 -25.68
C ASP A 176 15.33 -11.67 -25.27
N GLY A 177 14.70 -12.29 -26.28
CA GLY A 177 14.03 -13.58 -26.08
C GLY A 177 13.18 -14.11 -27.23
N VAL A 178 12.87 -13.33 -28.28
CA VAL A 178 12.17 -13.87 -29.45
C VAL A 178 13.17 -13.94 -30.61
N PRO A 179 13.60 -15.14 -31.05
CA PRO A 179 14.40 -15.27 -32.27
C PRO A 179 13.62 -14.64 -33.43
N GLY A 180 14.17 -13.55 -33.96
CA GLY A 180 13.48 -12.63 -34.87
C GLY A 180 13.22 -13.13 -36.29
N ASP A 181 13.01 -14.42 -36.50
CA ASP A 181 12.71 -14.95 -37.85
C ASP A 181 11.90 -16.26 -37.87
N VAL A 182 11.33 -16.69 -36.74
CA VAL A 182 10.42 -17.86 -36.73
C VAL A 182 8.98 -17.37 -36.90
N PRO A 183 8.21 -17.93 -37.87
CA PRO A 183 6.79 -17.66 -38.00
C PRO A 183 6.06 -17.87 -36.66
N PHE A 184 5.06 -17.02 -36.37
CA PHE A 184 4.28 -17.10 -35.12
C PHE A 184 3.72 -18.50 -34.85
N GLU A 185 3.28 -19.21 -35.90
CA GLU A 185 2.81 -20.60 -35.84
C GLU A 185 3.87 -21.61 -35.36
N GLU A 186 5.17 -21.34 -35.58
CA GLU A 186 6.28 -22.23 -35.25
C GLU A 186 6.86 -22.00 -33.85
N LEU A 187 6.45 -20.93 -33.17
CA LEU A 187 6.84 -20.67 -31.78
C LEU A 187 6.20 -21.70 -30.82
N CYS A 188 6.89 -21.99 -29.72
CA CYS A 188 6.27 -22.73 -28.63
C CYS A 188 5.13 -21.91 -28.00
N ASP A 189 4.21 -22.57 -27.32
CA ASP A 189 2.99 -21.92 -26.81
C ASP A 189 3.32 -20.79 -25.83
N GLU A 190 4.37 -20.95 -25.02
CA GLU A 190 4.85 -19.92 -24.10
C GLU A 190 5.31 -18.65 -24.82
N ASP A 191 6.00 -18.83 -25.95
CA ASP A 191 6.50 -17.73 -26.76
C ASP A 191 5.36 -17.10 -27.56
N LYS A 192 4.38 -17.89 -28.04
CA LYS A 192 3.14 -17.37 -28.68
C LYS A 192 2.34 -16.51 -27.72
N ILE A 193 2.11 -16.98 -26.50
CA ILE A 193 1.44 -16.25 -25.42
C ILE A 193 2.18 -14.93 -25.16
N THR A 194 3.51 -15.00 -25.03
CA THR A 194 4.34 -13.82 -24.76
C THR A 194 4.26 -12.81 -25.91
N ALA A 195 4.41 -13.25 -27.16
CA ALA A 195 4.35 -12.40 -28.34
C ALA A 195 2.96 -11.75 -28.49
N PHE A 196 1.89 -12.51 -28.31
CA PHE A 196 0.52 -12.01 -28.39
C PHE A 196 0.24 -10.94 -27.34
N PHE A 197 0.50 -11.22 -26.06
CA PHE A 197 0.21 -10.25 -24.99
C PHE A 197 1.10 -9.02 -25.05
N ARG A 198 2.37 -9.15 -25.48
CA ARG A 198 3.24 -7.98 -25.72
C ARG A 198 2.70 -7.11 -26.84
N ARG A 199 2.26 -7.71 -27.95
CA ARG A 199 1.63 -6.98 -29.05
C ARG A 199 0.35 -6.29 -28.60
N LEU A 200 -0.55 -7.01 -27.92
CA LEU A 200 -1.82 -6.48 -27.42
C LEU A 200 -1.62 -5.31 -26.46
N MET A 201 -0.69 -5.45 -25.51
CA MET A 201 -0.36 -4.36 -24.58
C MET A 201 0.29 -3.17 -25.29
N GLY A 202 1.09 -3.42 -26.33
CA GLY A 202 1.67 -2.37 -27.17
C GLY A 202 0.60 -1.58 -27.94
N GLU A 203 -0.33 -2.27 -28.60
CA GLU A 203 -1.47 -1.67 -29.32
C GLU A 203 -2.36 -0.86 -28.36
N TRP A 204 -2.68 -1.40 -27.18
CA TRP A 204 -3.49 -0.69 -26.20
C TRP A 204 -2.77 0.55 -25.62
N THR A 205 -1.47 0.44 -25.35
CA THR A 205 -0.67 1.58 -24.90
C THR A 205 -0.65 2.68 -25.96
N GLN A 206 -0.50 2.32 -27.23
CA GLN A 206 -0.53 3.26 -28.35
C GLN A 206 -1.90 3.96 -28.47
N GLU A 207 -3.01 3.23 -28.31
CA GLU A 207 -4.35 3.80 -28.33
C GLU A 207 -4.53 4.82 -27.19
N VAL A 208 -4.08 4.47 -25.98
CA VAL A 208 -4.15 5.33 -24.80
C VAL A 208 -3.27 6.58 -24.93
N ASP A 209 -2.08 6.46 -25.50
CA ASP A 209 -1.19 7.59 -25.74
C ASP A 209 -1.68 8.49 -26.89
N GLY A 210 -2.35 7.89 -27.88
CA GLY A 210 -2.99 8.57 -29.00
C GLY A 210 -4.26 9.34 -28.64
N MET A 211 -4.83 9.13 -27.44
CA MET A 211 -6.04 9.83 -27.00
C MET A 211 -5.87 11.36 -27.04
N PRO A 212 -6.88 12.12 -27.51
CA PRO A 212 -6.85 13.57 -27.54
C PRO A 212 -6.55 14.16 -26.16
N GLU A 213 -5.76 15.23 -26.14
CA GLU A 213 -5.30 15.82 -24.88
C GLU A 213 -6.45 16.28 -23.96
N ALA A 214 -7.57 16.71 -24.55
CA ALA A 214 -8.78 17.07 -23.82
C ALA A 214 -9.36 15.87 -23.02
N GLU A 215 -9.40 14.70 -23.65
CA GLU A 215 -9.92 13.47 -23.04
C GLU A 215 -8.93 12.89 -22.03
N ARG A 216 -7.63 12.92 -22.35
CA ARG A 216 -6.55 12.43 -21.49
C ARG A 216 -6.49 13.15 -20.13
N ARG A 217 -6.89 14.43 -20.09
CA ARG A 217 -6.93 15.21 -18.84
C ARG A 217 -8.12 14.89 -17.94
N THR A 218 -9.19 14.29 -18.48
CA THR A 218 -10.37 13.92 -17.71
C THR A 218 -10.06 12.84 -16.68
N ALA A 219 -10.94 12.67 -15.69
CA ALA A 219 -10.81 11.58 -14.72
C ALA A 219 -10.87 10.20 -15.41
N LYS A 220 -11.72 10.05 -16.43
CA LYS A 220 -11.87 8.81 -17.21
C LYS A 220 -10.60 8.51 -18.02
N GLY A 221 -10.03 9.50 -18.70
CA GLY A 221 -8.77 9.34 -19.44
C GLY A 221 -7.60 8.98 -18.53
N LYS A 222 -7.47 9.66 -17.38
CA LYS A 222 -6.44 9.31 -16.38
C LYS A 222 -6.62 7.91 -15.82
N ALA A 223 -7.86 7.50 -15.57
CA ALA A 223 -8.16 6.14 -15.12
C ALA A 223 -7.78 5.12 -16.21
N ALA A 224 -8.11 5.35 -17.47
CA ALA A 224 -7.73 4.46 -18.58
C ALA A 224 -6.21 4.29 -18.70
N VAL A 225 -5.44 5.39 -18.60
CA VAL A 225 -3.97 5.34 -18.61
C VAL A 225 -3.41 4.57 -17.41
N ALA A 226 -3.97 4.81 -16.21
CA ALA A 226 -3.57 4.10 -15.00
C ALA A 226 -3.86 2.59 -15.13
N THR A 227 -5.06 2.22 -15.56
CA THR A 227 -5.45 0.82 -15.73
C THR A 227 -4.56 0.11 -16.76
N CYS A 228 -4.28 0.73 -17.91
CA CYS A 228 -3.38 0.15 -18.91
C CYS A 228 -1.98 -0.15 -18.32
N LYS A 229 -1.40 0.81 -17.59
CA LYS A 229 -0.10 0.63 -16.91
C LYS A 229 -0.12 -0.40 -15.79
N GLN A 230 -1.23 -0.49 -15.07
CA GLN A 230 -1.42 -1.48 -14.01
C GLN A 230 -1.51 -2.89 -14.61
N CYS A 231 -2.31 -3.06 -15.66
CA CYS A 231 -2.39 -4.32 -16.41
C CYS A 231 -1.03 -4.77 -16.95
N ALA A 232 -0.23 -3.84 -17.50
CA ALA A 232 1.12 -4.16 -17.99
C ALA A 232 2.00 -4.79 -16.89
N ARG A 233 2.02 -4.19 -15.70
CA ARG A 233 2.78 -4.70 -14.54
C ARG A 233 2.27 -6.06 -14.06
N TYR A 234 0.96 -6.26 -14.06
CA TYR A 234 0.37 -7.53 -13.63
C TYR A 234 0.65 -8.69 -14.61
N LEU A 235 1.05 -8.40 -15.85
CA LEU A 235 1.50 -9.40 -16.81
C LEU A 235 2.99 -9.74 -16.69
N ASP A 236 3.80 -8.95 -15.96
CA ASP A 236 5.24 -9.23 -15.80
C ASP A 236 5.52 -10.60 -15.16
N PRO A 237 4.80 -11.06 -14.12
CA PRO A 237 4.99 -12.40 -13.57
C PRO A 237 4.69 -13.50 -14.60
N LEU A 238 3.66 -13.32 -15.43
CA LEU A 238 3.32 -14.25 -16.51
C LEU A 238 4.47 -14.33 -17.52
N PHE A 239 5.00 -13.19 -17.97
CA PHE A 239 6.15 -13.19 -18.89
C PHE A 239 7.39 -13.85 -18.29
N LYS A 240 7.63 -13.69 -16.98
CA LYS A 240 8.72 -14.39 -16.28
C LYS A 240 8.48 -15.92 -16.27
N GLN A 241 7.24 -16.37 -16.11
CA GLN A 241 6.89 -17.80 -16.15
C GLN A 241 7.04 -18.38 -17.57
N CYS A 242 6.60 -17.66 -18.61
CA CYS A 242 6.81 -18.05 -20.00
C CYS A 242 8.29 -18.20 -20.33
N LYS A 243 9.12 -17.23 -19.94
CA LYS A 243 10.58 -17.29 -20.16
C LYS A 243 11.25 -18.50 -19.48
N LYS A 244 10.73 -18.93 -18.33
CA LYS A 244 11.26 -20.09 -17.60
C LYS A 244 10.71 -21.43 -18.12
N LYS A 245 9.81 -21.43 -19.12
CA LYS A 245 9.07 -22.62 -19.58
C LYS A 245 8.45 -23.41 -18.41
N MET A 246 7.95 -22.67 -17.43
CA MET A 246 7.47 -23.20 -16.15
C MET A 246 5.95 -23.37 -16.12
N PHE A 247 5.30 -23.52 -17.27
CA PHE A 247 3.91 -23.96 -17.27
C PHE A 247 3.89 -25.44 -16.88
N GLY A 248 3.33 -25.74 -15.71
CA GLY A 248 2.91 -27.11 -15.43
C GLY A 248 1.91 -27.54 -16.51
N GLU A 249 2.00 -28.79 -16.95
CA GLU A 249 1.18 -29.37 -18.04
C GLU A 249 -0.34 -29.18 -17.89
N GLU A 250 -0.84 -28.70 -16.74
CA GLU A 250 -2.25 -28.42 -16.48
C GLU A 250 -2.83 -27.20 -17.22
N ILE A 251 -2.00 -26.26 -17.72
CA ILE A 251 -2.48 -25.02 -18.38
C ILE A 251 -2.45 -25.12 -19.91
N SER A 252 -1.64 -26.04 -20.46
CA SER A 252 -1.63 -26.34 -21.89
C SER A 252 -2.79 -27.27 -22.22
N VAL A 253 -3.96 -26.68 -22.45
CA VAL A 253 -5.12 -27.43 -22.96
C VAL A 253 -4.77 -27.98 -24.34
N THR A 254 -4.93 -29.30 -24.45
CA THR A 254 -4.74 -30.12 -25.64
C THR A 254 -5.77 -29.82 -26.73
#